data_AF-A0A4R6RTY9-F1
#
_entry.id   AF-A0A4R6RTY9-F1
#
_cell.length_a   1.000
_cell.length_b   1.000
_cell.length_c   1.000
_cell.angle_alpha   90.00
_cell.angle_beta   90.00
_cell.angle_gamma   90.00
#
_symmetry.space_group_name_H-M   'P 1'
#
loop_
_entity.id
_entity.type
_entity.pdbx_description
1 polymer ?
#
loop_
_entity_poly.entity_id
_entity_poly.type
_entity_poly.pdbx_seq_one_letter_code
_entity_poly.pdbx_strand_id
1 'polypeptide(L)'
;MPSHVIGLDNLRHSQSPTFDSIVDDLRKSDAKAVFIGVRSGEEAAISEALAGAPLGVETVYIGKLGRGEIEAFADILMPQRVSTITDEVLEIVRREHLPRTPFTISLLLILFAKGTQTSLQNSETAILDKYVQLLLGRNGSFQDARWTLDPQNREAALAHLAKGMVRARQGALKTASAIERIDEYFVSVDWPEDALASLNSFASMRILRISNGAVQFQQTSYFHLFAAKAAMEDQEFLSELLNDPLFFSSIIRHYAALVRNSELVSKTLLTIIETDWKTSPPGSQVFRAVDNKPMPDLGDPHEHTADTVTDSQAKDDSADPFDDDYDLGDDADRVPFPVDDPASWSRTQKLMGTLDLASRVVRDSDRLANLELKSKLFIAVLDRWGYLLDQMVAEGDFVDPIEQLIEVLDKNESWSSDQKEDYSQRLLLNLPSFFVYSGISSTLTSRKLKLAFDRAIETDSLSDSVFASSMAALFAFDLGTKGWPKAFAAVLEKFGQVWFVADFLFIFGRLALRHQILTPQDVDDLIGFIKEIAVKTIDFPNSFEKKDWLSRLEQRLRLERTLQAKDQVESGARVFEVIEEVRDDPNDA
;
A
#
# COMPACT_ATOMS: atom_id res chain seq x y z
N MET A 1 32.94 46.36 5.20
CA MET A 1 33.14 45.95 3.78
C MET A 1 31.98 46.48 2.93
N PRO A 2 31.92 46.30 1.60
CA PRO A 2 30.61 46.37 0.94
C PRO A 2 29.61 45.45 1.66
N SER A 3 28.35 45.85 1.65
CA SER A 3 27.24 45.04 2.17
C SER A 3 27.33 43.61 1.63
N HIS A 4 27.40 42.63 2.51
CA HIS A 4 27.51 41.21 2.14
C HIS A 4 26.57 40.33 2.97
N VAL A 5 26.41 39.09 2.51
CA VAL A 5 25.64 38.02 3.15
C VAL A 5 26.58 36.85 3.35
N ILE A 6 26.47 36.16 4.49
CA ILE A 6 27.28 34.98 4.81
C ILE A 6 26.40 33.74 4.74
N GLY A 7 26.90 32.71 4.05
CA GLY A 7 26.34 31.35 4.11
C GLY A 7 27.37 30.42 4.73
N LEU A 8 27.01 29.76 5.82
CA LEU A 8 27.85 28.79 6.52
C LEU A 8 27.11 27.46 6.54
N ASP A 9 27.62 26.44 5.85
CA ASP A 9 26.96 25.13 5.80
C ASP A 9 27.51 24.16 6.86
N ASN A 10 26.64 23.30 7.38
CA ASN A 10 26.94 22.19 8.29
C ASN A 10 27.76 22.60 9.53
N LEU A 11 27.43 23.74 10.16
CA LEU A 11 27.99 24.13 11.45
C LEU A 11 27.56 23.11 12.50
N ARG A 12 28.51 22.61 13.29
CA ARG A 12 28.23 21.65 14.35
C ARG A 12 28.61 22.18 15.72
N HIS A 13 27.74 21.97 16.68
CA HIS A 13 28.05 22.31 18.07
C HIS A 13 29.14 21.39 18.60
N SER A 14 30.24 21.97 19.08
CA SER A 14 31.35 21.23 19.68
C SER A 14 32.08 22.11 20.69
N GLN A 15 32.67 21.49 21.72
CA GLN A 15 33.57 22.18 22.66
C GLN A 15 34.97 22.37 22.03
N SER A 16 35.03 22.96 20.83
CA SER A 16 36.27 23.17 20.11
C SER A 16 36.61 24.66 19.98
N PRO A 17 37.89 25.05 20.07
CA PRO A 17 38.31 26.45 19.86
C PRO A 17 37.88 26.99 18.49
N THR A 18 37.76 26.11 17.49
CA THR A 18 37.29 26.46 16.14
C THR A 18 35.83 26.90 16.16
N PHE A 19 34.96 26.17 16.87
CA PHE A 19 33.55 26.54 17.01
C PHE A 19 33.41 27.89 17.72
N ASP A 20 34.12 28.07 18.84
CA ASP A 20 34.10 29.33 19.60
C ASP A 20 34.56 30.52 18.75
N SER A 21 35.63 30.35 17.97
CA SER A 21 36.12 31.37 17.04
C SER A 21 35.09 31.72 15.98
N ILE A 22 34.41 30.73 15.39
CA ILE A 22 33.37 30.96 14.38
C ILE A 22 32.20 31.74 14.99
N VAL A 23 31.74 31.35 16.17
CA VAL A 23 30.64 32.03 16.87
C VAL A 23 31.00 33.48 17.20
N ASP A 24 32.23 33.73 17.67
CA ASP A 24 32.73 35.07 17.95
C ASP A 24 32.84 35.95 16.70
N ASP A 25 33.28 35.36 15.58
CA ASP A 25 33.36 36.06 14.29
C ASP A 25 31.96 36.41 13.76
N LEU A 26 31.00 35.48 13.88
CA LEU A 26 29.60 35.71 13.49
C LEU A 26 28.96 36.81 14.33
N ARG A 27 29.22 36.86 15.65
CA ARG A 27 28.72 37.92 16.55
C ARG A 27 29.28 39.31 16.21
N LYS A 28 30.50 39.37 15.69
CA LYS A 28 31.18 40.63 15.32
C LYS A 28 30.96 41.03 13.85
N SER A 29 30.27 40.19 13.07
CA SER A 29 30.10 40.38 11.63
C SER A 29 29.27 41.64 11.31
N ASP A 30 29.71 42.39 10.29
CA ASP A 30 28.94 43.48 9.67
C ASP A 30 28.07 42.99 8.49
N ALA A 31 27.84 41.67 8.37
CA ALA A 31 26.97 41.09 7.36
C ALA A 31 25.51 41.56 7.52
N LYS A 32 24.80 41.70 6.40
CA LYS A 32 23.37 42.03 6.41
C LYS A 32 22.48 40.85 6.81
N ALA A 33 22.93 39.64 6.50
CA ALA A 33 22.25 38.39 6.81
C ALA A 33 23.29 37.26 6.91
N VAL A 34 23.00 36.29 7.76
CA VAL A 34 23.79 35.08 7.95
C VAL A 34 22.85 33.89 7.87
N PHE A 35 23.11 32.98 6.94
CA PHE A 35 22.40 31.72 6.80
C PHE A 35 23.30 30.59 7.27
N ILE A 36 22.84 29.79 8.23
CA ILE A 36 23.62 28.72 8.83
C ILE A 36 22.91 27.39 8.61
N GLY A 37 23.54 26.50 7.85
CA GLY A 37 23.14 25.11 7.73
C GLY A 37 23.50 24.35 9.01
N VAL A 38 22.50 23.75 9.65
CA VAL A 38 22.64 23.04 10.93
C VAL A 38 22.02 21.64 10.80
N ARG A 39 22.57 20.67 11.54
CA ARG A 39 21.98 19.33 11.65
C ARG A 39 20.80 19.33 12.60
N SER A 40 19.79 18.52 12.29
CA SER A 40 18.65 18.38 13.19
C SER A 40 19.07 17.90 14.59
N GLY A 41 18.55 18.54 15.63
CA GLY A 41 18.88 18.33 17.03
C GLY A 41 20.04 19.18 17.56
N GLU A 42 20.77 19.89 16.71
CA GLU A 42 21.81 20.84 17.12
C GLU A 42 21.31 22.30 17.10
N GLU A 43 20.07 22.55 16.67
CA GLU A 43 19.55 23.91 16.43
C GLU A 43 19.51 24.73 17.72
N ALA A 44 19.03 24.13 18.81
CA ALA A 44 18.94 24.79 20.11
C ALA A 44 20.31 25.21 20.65
N ALA A 45 21.31 24.31 20.58
CA ALA A 45 22.65 24.59 21.08
C ALA A 45 23.37 25.67 20.25
N ILE A 46 23.18 25.67 18.93
CA ILE A 46 23.75 26.70 18.05
C ILE A 46 23.03 28.04 18.23
N SER A 47 21.70 28.02 18.37
CA SER A 47 20.91 29.22 18.65
C SER A 47 21.31 29.86 19.98
N GLU A 48 21.51 29.06 21.03
CA GLU A 48 22.02 29.52 22.32
C GLU A 48 23.45 30.07 22.22
N ALA A 49 24.34 29.38 21.48
CA ALA A 49 25.69 29.86 21.24
C ALA A 49 25.73 31.20 20.48
N LEU A 50 24.73 31.48 19.64
CA LEU A 50 24.59 32.75 18.91
C LEU A 50 23.71 33.78 19.63
N ALA A 51 23.21 33.46 20.82
CA ALA A 51 22.46 34.41 21.64
C ALA A 51 23.32 35.66 21.89
N GLY A 52 22.75 36.84 21.62
CA GLY A 52 23.43 38.13 21.70
C GLY A 52 24.07 38.62 20.39
N ALA A 53 23.94 37.89 19.28
CA ALA A 53 24.32 38.41 17.96
C ALA A 53 23.42 39.60 17.55
N PRO A 54 23.96 40.62 16.85
CA PRO A 54 23.20 41.82 16.47
C PRO A 54 22.02 41.56 15.53
N LEU A 55 22.08 40.47 14.75
CA LEU A 55 21.13 40.18 13.66
C LEU A 55 19.85 39.46 14.12
N GLY A 56 19.73 39.11 15.40
CA GLY A 56 18.70 38.18 15.86
C GLY A 56 18.96 36.76 15.31
N VAL A 57 18.37 35.76 15.97
CA VAL A 57 18.49 34.36 15.54
C VAL A 57 17.09 33.82 15.38
N GLU A 58 16.81 33.30 14.18
CA GLU A 58 15.57 32.61 13.86
C GLU A 58 15.92 31.21 13.33
N THR A 59 15.16 30.21 13.76
CA THR A 59 15.33 28.82 13.31
C THR A 59 14.25 28.51 12.31
N VAL A 60 14.66 28.13 11.10
CA VAL A 60 13.78 27.73 10.00
C VAL A 60 14.10 26.28 9.63
N TYR A 61 13.05 25.49 9.39
CA TYR A 61 13.18 24.08 9.01
C TYR A 61 12.92 23.93 7.52
N ILE A 62 13.72 23.09 6.86
CA ILE A 62 13.46 22.68 5.47
C ILE A 62 12.36 21.60 5.52
N GLY A 63 11.27 21.84 4.80
CA GLY A 63 10.14 20.92 4.68
C GLY A 63 10.49 19.64 3.92
N LYS A 64 9.55 18.70 3.94
CA LYS A 64 9.58 17.49 3.10
C LYS A 64 9.24 17.88 1.66
N LEU A 65 9.73 17.10 0.70
CA LEU A 65 9.35 17.32 -0.69
C LEU A 65 7.88 16.97 -0.94
N GLY A 66 7.11 17.93 -1.48
CA GLY A 66 5.75 17.77 -1.97
C GLY A 66 5.69 17.14 -3.36
N ARG A 67 4.47 16.91 -3.87
CA ARG A 67 4.29 16.26 -5.18
C ARG A 67 4.86 17.14 -6.29
N GLY A 68 4.51 18.43 -6.36
CA GLY A 68 5.01 19.33 -7.39
C GLY A 68 6.55 19.46 -7.43
N GLU A 69 7.22 19.39 -6.27
CA GLU A 69 8.69 19.40 -6.21
C GLU A 69 9.28 18.09 -6.74
N ILE A 70 8.65 16.94 -6.46
CA ILE A 70 9.06 15.64 -7.03
C ILE A 70 8.81 15.63 -8.54
N GLU A 71 7.69 16.18 -9.02
CA GLU A 71 7.40 16.33 -10.44
C GLU A 71 8.47 17.19 -11.13
N ALA A 72 8.91 18.28 -10.50
CA ALA A 72 10.01 19.10 -11.03
C ALA A 72 11.33 18.31 -11.12
N PHE A 73 11.65 17.45 -10.15
CA PHE A 73 12.81 16.57 -10.24
C PHE A 73 12.65 15.51 -11.34
N ALA A 74 11.45 14.95 -11.48
CA ALA A 74 11.13 13.94 -12.48
C ALA A 74 11.17 14.51 -13.89
N ASP A 75 10.71 15.75 -14.11
CA ASP A 75 10.72 16.43 -15.41
C ASP A 75 12.14 16.63 -15.96
N ILE A 76 13.09 16.94 -15.07
CA ILE A 76 14.51 17.08 -15.44
C ILE A 76 15.08 15.77 -16.01
N LEU A 77 14.66 14.62 -15.49
CA LEU A 77 15.22 13.31 -15.84
C LEU A 77 14.39 12.59 -16.91
N MET A 78 13.08 12.70 -16.86
CA MET A 78 12.10 11.86 -17.57
C MET A 78 10.82 12.66 -17.92
N PRO A 79 10.92 13.70 -18.77
CA PRO A 79 9.83 14.65 -19.05
C PRO A 79 8.58 14.01 -19.69
N GLN A 80 8.72 12.82 -20.27
CA GLN A 80 7.60 12.11 -20.92
C GLN A 80 6.76 11.27 -19.95
N ARG A 81 7.15 11.16 -18.67
CA ARG A 81 6.51 10.25 -17.67
C ARG A 81 6.42 10.86 -16.28
N VAL A 82 6.33 12.19 -16.18
CA VAL A 82 6.42 12.94 -14.91
C VAL A 82 5.40 12.45 -13.88
N SER A 83 4.10 12.44 -14.22
CA SER A 83 3.04 12.01 -13.28
C SER A 83 3.24 10.56 -12.86
N THR A 84 3.31 9.62 -13.81
CA THR A 84 3.40 8.18 -13.51
C THR A 84 4.58 7.85 -12.60
N ILE A 85 5.75 8.45 -12.84
CA ILE A 85 6.94 8.16 -12.02
C ILE A 85 6.84 8.83 -10.66
N THR A 86 6.25 10.02 -10.58
CA THR A 86 5.99 10.68 -9.31
C THR A 86 5.08 9.83 -8.43
N ASP A 87 4.00 9.29 -9.01
CA ASP A 87 3.08 8.37 -8.33
C ASP A 87 3.81 7.11 -7.84
N GLU A 88 4.61 6.47 -8.70
CA GLU A 88 5.42 5.29 -8.35
C GLU A 88 6.42 5.60 -7.22
N VAL A 89 7.08 6.76 -7.25
CA VAL A 89 8.04 7.19 -6.21
C VAL A 89 7.32 7.45 -4.89
N LEU A 90 6.22 8.21 -4.90
CA LEU A 90 5.43 8.53 -3.72
C LEU A 90 4.81 7.27 -3.09
N GLU A 91 4.39 6.30 -3.90
CA GLU A 91 3.93 5.01 -3.39
C GLU A 91 5.02 4.27 -2.61
N ILE A 92 6.24 4.17 -3.16
CA ILE A 92 7.36 3.50 -2.48
C ILE A 92 7.73 4.23 -1.19
N VAL A 93 7.83 5.56 -1.25
CA VAL A 93 8.14 6.41 -0.10
C VAL A 93 7.15 6.15 1.04
N ARG A 94 5.85 6.14 0.74
CA ARG A 94 4.79 5.92 1.74
C ARG A 94 4.82 4.50 2.30
N ARG A 95 4.97 3.48 1.44
CA ARG A 95 4.94 2.07 1.87
C ARG A 95 6.17 1.63 2.65
N GLU A 96 7.35 2.09 2.24
CA GLU A 96 8.63 1.71 2.85
C GLU A 96 9.13 2.73 3.89
N HIS A 97 8.29 3.73 4.22
CA HIS A 97 8.56 4.85 5.13
C HIS A 97 9.91 5.52 4.85
N LEU A 98 10.20 5.76 3.56
CA LEU A 98 11.44 6.42 3.17
C LEU A 98 11.29 7.93 3.34
N PRO A 99 12.33 8.64 3.82
CA PRO A 99 12.21 10.06 4.09
C PRO A 99 12.18 10.85 2.78
N ARG A 100 11.23 11.78 2.63
CA ARG A 100 11.05 12.66 1.45
C ARG A 100 12.09 13.77 1.36
N THR A 101 13.36 13.38 1.33
CA THR A 101 14.50 14.28 1.14
C THR A 101 14.90 14.32 -0.33
N PRO A 102 15.50 15.43 -0.82
CA PRO A 102 16.04 15.50 -2.18
C PRO A 102 16.97 14.34 -2.52
N PHE A 103 17.74 13.84 -1.54
CA PHE A 103 18.62 12.70 -1.72
C PHE A 103 17.87 11.39 -2.00
N THR A 104 16.88 11.05 -1.17
CA THR A 104 16.07 9.83 -1.34
C THR A 104 15.32 9.86 -2.66
N ILE A 105 14.62 10.97 -2.95
CA ILE A 105 13.82 11.13 -4.17
C ILE A 105 14.72 11.03 -5.40
N SER A 106 15.87 11.72 -5.41
CA SER A 106 16.82 11.64 -6.54
C SER A 106 17.30 10.21 -6.79
N LEU A 107 17.61 9.45 -5.74
CA LEU A 107 18.03 8.05 -5.88
C LEU A 107 16.92 7.15 -6.45
N LEU A 108 15.68 7.31 -5.98
CA LEU A 108 14.54 6.57 -6.53
C LEU A 108 14.30 6.94 -8.00
N LEU A 109 14.32 8.23 -8.34
CA LEU A 109 14.19 8.68 -9.72
C LEU A 109 15.32 8.14 -10.61
N ILE A 110 16.55 8.08 -10.11
CA ILE A 110 17.67 7.44 -10.83
C ILE A 110 17.43 5.94 -11.04
N LEU A 111 16.85 5.24 -10.06
CA LEU A 111 16.49 3.82 -10.22
C LEU A 111 15.45 3.63 -11.32
N PHE A 112 14.41 4.46 -11.35
CA PHE A 112 13.39 4.45 -12.39
C PHE A 112 13.96 4.83 -13.76
N ALA A 113 14.84 5.83 -13.84
CA ALA A 113 15.49 6.24 -15.07
C ALA A 113 16.42 5.16 -15.65
N LYS A 114 17.15 4.44 -14.79
CA LYS A 114 18.03 3.33 -15.21
C LYS A 114 17.28 2.04 -15.49
N GLY A 115 16.11 1.85 -14.87
CA GLY A 115 15.26 0.68 -15.01
C GLY A 115 14.34 0.80 -16.22
N THR A 116 14.84 0.53 -17.42
CA THR A 116 13.99 0.39 -18.61
C THR A 116 12.94 -0.74 -18.45
N GLN A 117 11.70 -0.31 -18.18
CA GLN A 117 10.40 -0.88 -18.56
C GLN A 117 9.88 -2.26 -18.08
N THR A 118 10.58 -3.17 -17.39
CA THR A 118 9.94 -4.51 -17.17
C THR A 118 10.10 -5.21 -15.82
N SER A 119 11.03 -4.82 -14.94
CA SER A 119 11.29 -5.60 -13.72
C SER A 119 10.96 -4.93 -12.38
N LEU A 120 10.80 -3.60 -12.35
CA LEU A 120 10.53 -2.87 -11.09
C LEU A 120 9.05 -2.93 -10.68
N GLN A 121 8.13 -3.19 -11.62
CA GLN A 121 6.68 -3.23 -11.37
C GLN A 121 6.18 -4.44 -10.55
N ASN A 122 7.07 -5.22 -9.94
CA ASN A 122 6.73 -6.59 -9.52
C ASN A 122 6.97 -6.91 -8.05
N SER A 123 7.64 -6.04 -7.27
CA SER A 123 7.74 -6.12 -5.81
C SER A 123 8.45 -4.89 -5.26
N GLU A 124 7.82 -4.18 -4.31
CA GLU A 124 8.39 -3.05 -3.55
C GLU A 124 9.75 -3.41 -2.92
N THR A 125 9.87 -4.62 -2.38
CA THR A 125 11.11 -5.15 -1.81
C THR A 125 12.25 -5.18 -2.82
N ALA A 126 11.97 -5.46 -4.09
CA ALA A 126 13.00 -5.45 -5.12
C ALA A 126 13.52 -4.02 -5.38
N ILE A 127 12.65 -3.01 -5.28
CA ILE A 127 13.04 -1.61 -5.44
C ILE A 127 13.84 -1.15 -4.22
N LEU A 128 13.38 -1.48 -3.01
CA LEU A 128 14.11 -1.23 -1.76
C LEU A 128 15.49 -1.88 -1.78
N ASP A 129 15.59 -3.14 -2.22
CA ASP A 129 16.88 -3.83 -2.36
C ASP A 129 17.80 -3.06 -3.33
N LYS A 130 17.32 -2.68 -4.52
CA LYS A 130 18.12 -1.88 -5.46
C LYS A 130 18.53 -0.54 -4.89
N TYR A 131 17.66 0.12 -4.13
CA TYR A 131 17.98 1.36 -3.43
C TYR A 131 19.10 1.14 -2.39
N VAL A 132 19.01 0.12 -1.55
CA VAL A 132 20.05 -0.20 -0.57
C VAL A 132 21.36 -0.61 -1.26
N GLN A 133 21.31 -1.30 -2.40
CA GLN A 133 22.51 -1.60 -3.20
C GLN A 133 23.19 -0.33 -3.73
N LEU A 134 22.44 0.72 -4.06
CA LEU A 134 23.02 2.01 -4.45
C LEU A 134 23.75 2.65 -3.26
N LEU A 135 23.14 2.62 -2.07
CA LEU A 135 23.77 3.13 -0.85
C LEU A 135 25.05 2.38 -0.49
N LEU A 136 25.06 1.05 -0.68
CA LEU A 136 26.23 0.20 -0.45
C LEU A 136 27.38 0.42 -1.46
N GLY A 137 27.16 1.26 -2.48
CA GLY A 137 28.21 1.67 -3.41
C GLY A 137 28.35 0.79 -4.64
N ARG A 138 27.36 -0.04 -4.99
CA ARG A 138 27.42 -0.92 -6.18
C ARG A 138 27.50 -0.14 -7.51
N ASN A 139 27.35 1.19 -7.48
CA ASN A 139 27.48 2.11 -8.61
C ASN A 139 28.41 3.33 -8.35
N GLY A 140 29.19 3.32 -7.25
CA GLY A 140 30.13 4.39 -6.95
C GLY A 140 31.53 4.05 -7.46
N SER A 141 32.08 4.86 -8.36
CA SER A 141 33.53 4.90 -8.57
C SER A 141 34.21 5.28 -7.24
N PHE A 142 35.35 4.66 -6.89
CA PHE A 142 36.34 5.08 -5.86
C PHE A 142 36.57 4.20 -4.62
N GLN A 143 36.19 2.92 -4.57
CA GLN A 143 36.78 2.00 -3.59
C GLN A 143 37.19 0.68 -4.24
N ASP A 144 38.50 0.43 -4.28
CA ASP A 144 39.07 -0.84 -4.75
C ASP A 144 38.73 -1.94 -3.72
N ALA A 145 37.99 -2.96 -4.16
CA ALA A 145 37.55 -4.09 -3.35
C ALA A 145 38.70 -4.91 -2.74
N ARG A 146 39.94 -4.69 -3.19
CA ARG A 146 41.14 -5.30 -2.58
C ARG A 146 41.48 -4.72 -1.21
N TRP A 147 41.01 -3.51 -0.91
CA TRP A 147 41.39 -2.75 0.28
C TRP A 147 40.21 -2.39 1.17
N THR A 148 38.99 -2.74 0.76
CA THR A 148 37.75 -2.47 1.48
C THR A 148 36.73 -3.55 1.20
N LEU A 149 35.83 -3.81 2.15
CA LEU A 149 34.67 -4.68 1.95
C LEU A 149 33.92 -4.30 0.67
N ASP A 150 33.71 -5.27 -0.22
CA ASP A 150 32.84 -5.09 -1.37
C ASP A 150 31.36 -4.99 -0.95
N PRO A 151 30.45 -4.57 -1.85
CA PRO A 151 29.03 -4.44 -1.51
C PRO A 151 28.36 -5.72 -1.00
N GLN A 152 28.77 -6.91 -1.45
CA GLN A 152 28.21 -8.18 -1.00
C GLN A 152 28.66 -8.50 0.42
N ASN A 153 29.94 -8.25 0.72
CA ASN A 153 30.50 -8.47 2.04
C ASN A 153 29.91 -7.50 3.07
N ARG A 154 29.68 -6.25 2.69
CA ARG A 154 28.95 -5.26 3.52
C ARG A 154 27.53 -5.73 3.82
N GLU A 155 26.84 -6.24 2.81
CA GLU A 155 25.50 -6.79 2.94
C GLU A 155 25.45 -7.96 3.91
N ALA A 156 26.39 -8.89 3.81
CA ALA A 156 26.45 -10.06 4.68
C ALA A 156 26.71 -9.68 6.14
N ALA A 157 27.60 -8.71 6.39
CA ALA A 157 27.84 -8.16 7.73
C ALA A 157 26.59 -7.48 8.32
N LEU A 158 25.87 -6.69 7.52
CA LEU A 158 24.63 -6.04 7.92
C LEU A 158 23.48 -7.03 8.15
N ALA A 159 23.38 -8.09 7.34
CA ALA A 159 22.44 -9.18 7.52
C ALA A 159 22.72 -9.93 8.84
N HIS A 160 23.99 -10.20 9.15
CA HIS A 160 24.39 -10.79 10.42
C HIS A 160 24.01 -9.91 11.63
N LEU A 161 24.26 -8.61 11.55
CA LEU A 161 23.86 -7.64 12.58
C LEU A 161 22.34 -7.64 12.78
N ALA A 162 21.57 -7.57 11.69
CA ALA A 162 20.10 -7.59 11.72
C ALA A 162 19.57 -8.89 12.35
N LYS A 163 20.13 -10.05 11.98
CA LYS A 163 19.78 -11.34 12.60
C LYS A 163 19.99 -11.33 14.11
N GLY A 164 21.13 -10.82 14.58
CA GLY A 164 21.41 -10.68 16.02
C GLY A 164 20.40 -9.79 16.75
N MET A 165 20.00 -8.68 16.12
CA MET A 165 18.98 -7.76 16.61
C MET A 165 17.58 -8.40 16.66
N VAL A 166 17.20 -9.18 15.64
CA VAL A 166 15.93 -9.93 15.59
C VAL A 166 15.85 -10.98 16.69
N ARG A 167 16.90 -11.78 16.88
CA ARG A 167 16.96 -12.78 17.97
C ARG A 167 16.86 -12.14 19.35
N ALA A 168 17.40 -10.93 19.51
CA ALA A 168 17.27 -10.15 20.73
C ALA A 168 15.93 -9.41 20.85
N ARG A 169 15.08 -9.41 19.80
CA ARG A 169 13.87 -8.60 19.67
C ARG A 169 14.12 -7.11 19.96
N GLN A 170 15.24 -6.57 19.46
CA GLN A 170 15.70 -5.20 19.74
C GLN A 170 15.96 -4.42 18.45
N GLY A 171 15.35 -3.23 18.35
CA GLY A 171 15.52 -2.32 17.22
C GLY A 171 16.82 -1.51 17.24
N ALA A 172 17.52 -1.51 18.36
CA ALA A 172 18.79 -0.83 18.56
C ALA A 172 19.68 -1.64 19.51
N LEU A 173 21.00 -1.57 19.30
CA LEU A 173 22.01 -2.17 20.17
C LEU A 173 22.91 -1.08 20.75
N LYS A 174 23.51 -1.34 21.91
CA LYS A 174 24.63 -0.50 22.37
C LYS A 174 25.77 -0.58 21.35
N THR A 175 26.49 0.52 21.14
CA THR A 175 27.61 0.58 20.18
C THR A 175 28.63 -0.54 20.41
N ALA A 176 29.00 -0.82 21.67
CA ALA A 176 29.91 -1.92 22.01
C ALA A 176 29.38 -3.29 21.53
N SER A 177 28.10 -3.58 21.76
CA SER A 177 27.47 -4.84 21.33
C SER A 177 27.33 -4.94 19.81
N ALA A 178 27.14 -3.82 19.12
CA ALA A 178 27.12 -3.81 17.65
C ALA A 178 28.51 -4.11 17.06
N ILE A 179 29.57 -3.53 17.66
CA ILE A 179 30.97 -3.82 17.27
C ILE A 179 31.28 -5.30 17.50
N GLU A 180 30.96 -5.82 18.69
CA GLU A 180 31.18 -7.24 19.04
C GLU A 180 30.50 -8.18 18.03
N ARG A 181 29.25 -7.93 17.65
CA ARG A 181 28.55 -8.76 16.66
C ARG A 181 29.14 -8.72 15.26
N ILE A 182 29.62 -7.55 14.82
CA ILE A 182 30.29 -7.43 13.52
C ILE A 182 31.64 -8.16 13.56
N ASP A 183 32.36 -8.05 14.67
CA ASP A 183 33.64 -8.74 14.89
C ASP A 183 33.46 -10.27 14.93
N GLU A 184 32.45 -10.77 15.65
CA GLU A 184 32.06 -12.18 15.65
C GLU A 184 31.84 -12.72 14.24
N TYR A 185 31.15 -11.93 13.39
CA TYR A 185 30.95 -12.30 11.99
C TYR A 185 32.27 -12.34 11.23
N PHE A 186 33.09 -11.29 11.30
CA PHE A 186 34.38 -11.23 10.60
C PHE A 186 35.32 -12.37 11.00
N VAL A 187 35.39 -12.70 12.29
CA VAL A 187 36.16 -13.84 12.78
C VAL A 187 35.61 -15.16 12.22
N SER A 188 34.29 -15.31 12.11
CA SER A 188 33.68 -16.53 11.58
C SER A 188 33.98 -16.80 10.10
N VAL A 189 34.27 -15.74 9.32
CA VAL A 189 34.60 -15.82 7.89
C VAL A 189 36.06 -15.47 7.56
N ASP A 190 36.91 -15.32 8.58
CA ASP A 190 38.34 -15.00 8.48
C ASP A 190 38.63 -13.71 7.69
N TRP A 191 37.84 -12.64 7.94
CA TRP A 191 38.06 -11.33 7.33
C TRP A 191 38.95 -10.44 8.20
N PRO A 192 40.02 -9.83 7.65
CA PRO A 192 40.96 -8.99 8.42
C PRO A 192 40.47 -7.53 8.55
N GLU A 193 39.18 -7.34 8.81
CA GLU A 193 38.51 -6.04 8.75
C GLU A 193 38.25 -5.50 10.16
N ASP A 194 38.29 -4.18 10.33
CA ASP A 194 37.98 -3.53 11.61
C ASP A 194 36.47 -3.29 11.76
N ALA A 195 35.87 -3.90 12.79
CA ALA A 195 34.44 -3.80 13.06
C ALA A 195 34.00 -2.36 13.36
N LEU A 196 34.82 -1.57 14.06
CA LEU A 196 34.52 -0.16 14.35
C LEU A 196 34.57 0.71 13.10
N ALA A 197 35.60 0.57 12.26
CA ALA A 197 35.69 1.26 10.98
C ALA A 197 34.52 0.89 10.06
N SER A 198 34.15 -0.39 10.00
CA SER A 198 33.00 -0.87 9.22
C SER A 198 31.68 -0.27 9.71
N LEU A 199 31.47 -0.24 11.03
CA LEU A 199 30.30 0.38 11.64
C LEU A 199 30.19 1.88 11.29
N ASN A 200 31.31 2.62 11.37
CA ASN A 200 31.36 4.03 10.99
C ASN A 200 31.12 4.22 9.48
N SER A 201 31.60 3.29 8.66
CA SER A 201 31.36 3.28 7.21
C SER A 201 29.86 3.11 6.91
N PHE A 202 29.19 2.14 7.56
CA PHE A 202 27.74 1.93 7.44
C PHE A 202 26.91 3.15 7.88
N ALA A 203 27.37 3.86 8.91
CA ALA A 203 26.76 5.12 9.33
C ALA A 203 26.97 6.24 8.29
N SER A 204 28.16 6.33 7.70
CA SER A 204 28.45 7.33 6.66
C SER A 204 27.62 7.11 5.38
N MET A 205 27.33 5.85 5.05
CA MET A 205 26.43 5.45 3.95
C MET A 205 24.94 5.62 4.26
N ARG A 206 24.59 6.12 5.46
CA ARG A 206 23.19 6.29 5.93
C ARG A 206 22.39 4.99 5.99
N ILE A 207 23.06 3.85 6.20
CA ILE A 207 22.39 2.57 6.42
C ILE A 207 22.12 2.35 7.91
N LEU A 208 23.08 2.74 8.75
CA LEU A 208 22.95 2.75 10.20
C LEU A 208 22.94 4.18 10.74
N ARG A 209 22.28 4.36 11.88
CA ARG A 209 22.33 5.57 12.69
C ARG A 209 23.00 5.26 14.02
N ILE A 210 23.91 6.14 14.43
CA ILE A 210 24.53 6.10 15.75
C ILE A 210 24.07 7.33 16.52
N SER A 211 23.32 7.14 17.60
CA SER A 211 22.84 8.23 18.46
C SER A 211 22.80 7.78 19.91
N ASN A 212 23.24 8.62 20.84
CA ASN A 212 23.21 8.36 22.28
C ASN A 212 23.86 7.01 22.69
N GLY A 213 24.93 6.61 21.99
CA GLY A 213 25.63 5.33 22.24
C GLY A 213 24.86 4.08 21.81
N ALA A 214 23.77 4.25 21.04
CA ALA A 214 23.01 3.18 20.42
C ALA A 214 23.20 3.19 18.90
N VAL A 215 23.19 2.00 18.32
CA VAL A 215 23.26 1.71 16.88
C VAL A 215 21.94 1.09 16.46
N GLN A 216 21.32 1.65 15.43
CA GLN A 216 20.12 1.13 14.81
C GLN A 216 20.22 1.27 13.29
N PHE A 217 19.36 0.58 12.55
CA PHE A 217 19.20 0.89 11.14
C PHE A 217 18.60 2.29 10.97
N GLN A 218 19.00 2.97 9.91
CA GLN A 218 18.54 4.32 9.61
C GLN A 218 17.03 4.34 9.31
N GLN A 219 16.51 3.24 8.76
CA GLN A 219 15.10 3.00 8.51
C GLN A 219 14.75 1.56 8.91
N THR A 220 13.55 1.35 9.44
CA THR A 220 13.04 0.02 9.79
C THR A 220 12.93 -0.91 8.58
N SER A 221 12.56 -0.39 7.40
CA SER A 221 12.51 -1.18 6.16
C SER A 221 13.89 -1.78 5.79
N TYR A 222 14.99 -1.06 6.07
CA TYR A 222 16.34 -1.60 5.87
C TYR A 222 16.62 -2.75 6.83
N PHE A 223 16.26 -2.58 8.11
CA PHE A 223 16.39 -3.62 9.12
C PHE A 223 15.65 -4.90 8.70
N HIS A 224 14.38 -4.78 8.27
CA HIS A 224 13.60 -5.93 7.84
C HIS A 224 14.16 -6.59 6.58
N LEU A 225 14.65 -5.80 5.62
CA LEU A 225 15.32 -6.32 4.42
C LEU A 225 16.57 -7.12 4.74
N PHE A 226 17.47 -6.60 5.60
CA PHE A 226 18.70 -7.31 5.98
C PHE A 226 18.41 -8.56 6.83
N ALA A 227 17.39 -8.52 7.69
CA ALA A 227 16.93 -9.71 8.39
C ALA A 227 16.38 -10.78 7.42
N ALA A 228 15.63 -10.36 6.38
CA ALA A 228 15.15 -11.28 5.36
C ALA A 228 16.30 -11.93 4.58
N LYS A 229 17.36 -11.17 4.26
CA LYS A 229 18.58 -11.70 3.64
C LYS A 229 19.29 -12.71 4.52
N ALA A 230 19.38 -12.45 5.83
CA ALA A 230 19.94 -13.43 6.77
C ALA A 230 19.14 -14.75 6.78
N ALA A 231 17.81 -14.68 6.65
CA ALA A 231 16.96 -15.87 6.56
C ALA A 231 17.09 -16.64 5.23
N MET A 232 17.65 -16.01 4.18
CA MET A 232 17.98 -16.71 2.93
C MET A 232 19.18 -17.64 3.08
N GLU A 233 20.13 -17.26 3.93
CA GLU A 233 21.38 -18.00 4.15
C GLU A 233 21.29 -18.96 5.35
N ASP A 234 20.37 -18.70 6.29
CA ASP A 234 20.16 -19.51 7.49
C ASP A 234 18.72 -20.03 7.61
N GLN A 235 18.54 -21.32 7.34
CA GLN A 235 17.26 -22.00 7.43
C GLN A 235 16.76 -22.20 8.88
N GLU A 236 17.66 -22.28 9.87
CA GLU A 236 17.29 -22.32 11.29
C GLU A 236 16.67 -20.98 11.68
N PHE A 237 17.32 -19.88 11.30
CA PHE A 237 16.78 -18.54 11.53
C PHE A 237 15.44 -18.32 10.82
N LEU A 238 15.27 -18.77 9.58
CA LEU A 238 13.96 -18.74 8.92
C LEU A 238 12.89 -19.51 9.71
N SER A 239 13.25 -20.67 10.26
CA SER A 239 12.33 -21.47 11.08
C SER A 239 11.97 -20.76 12.38
N GLU A 240 12.90 -20.04 13.00
CA GLU A 240 12.63 -19.17 14.16
C GLU A 240 11.61 -18.07 13.83
N LEU A 241 11.74 -17.41 12.68
CA LEU A 241 10.79 -16.37 12.23
C LEU A 241 9.39 -16.97 12.02
N LEU A 242 9.32 -18.16 11.44
CA LEU A 242 8.06 -18.85 11.14
C LEU A 242 7.34 -19.39 12.39
N ASN A 243 8.01 -19.45 13.55
CA ASN A 243 7.35 -19.78 14.82
C ASN A 243 6.48 -18.64 15.36
N ASP A 244 6.75 -17.39 14.94
CA ASP A 244 5.99 -16.20 15.33
C ASP A 244 5.74 -15.29 14.11
N PRO A 245 4.97 -15.78 13.13
CA PRO A 245 4.94 -15.18 11.80
C PRO A 245 4.25 -13.82 11.76
N LEU A 246 3.33 -13.55 12.69
CA LEU A 246 2.70 -12.23 12.81
C LEU A 246 3.66 -11.19 13.38
N PHE A 247 4.47 -11.56 14.37
CA PHE A 247 5.47 -10.67 14.95
C PHE A 247 6.56 -10.32 13.95
N PHE A 248 6.96 -11.28 13.11
CA PHE A 248 8.01 -11.11 12.09
C PHE A 248 7.45 -10.91 10.66
N SER A 249 6.19 -10.46 10.52
CA SER A 249 5.49 -10.44 9.23
C SER A 249 6.23 -9.64 8.16
N SER A 250 6.74 -8.45 8.47
CA SER A 250 7.52 -7.62 7.52
C SER A 250 8.77 -8.33 7.01
N ILE A 251 9.50 -9.04 7.88
CA ILE A 251 10.70 -9.80 7.51
C ILE A 251 10.33 -10.96 6.58
N ILE A 252 9.27 -11.70 6.92
CA ILE A 252 8.79 -12.84 6.11
C ILE A 252 8.30 -12.38 4.74
N ARG A 253 7.63 -11.21 4.65
CA ARG A 253 7.22 -10.60 3.37
C ARG A 253 8.44 -10.31 2.49
N HIS A 254 9.45 -9.62 3.01
CA HIS A 254 10.67 -9.36 2.26
C HIS A 254 11.38 -10.66 1.85
N TYR A 255 11.44 -11.65 2.73
CA TYR A 255 12.03 -12.95 2.42
C TYR A 255 11.29 -13.62 1.25
N ALA A 256 9.96 -13.66 1.27
CA ALA A 256 9.18 -14.26 0.20
C ALA A 256 9.36 -13.52 -1.13
N ALA A 257 9.46 -12.18 -1.10
CA ALA A 257 9.73 -11.35 -2.26
C ALA A 257 11.14 -11.54 -2.85
N LEU A 258 12.15 -11.79 -2.01
CA LEU A 258 13.52 -12.05 -2.46
C LEU A 258 13.69 -13.48 -3.02
N VAL A 259 13.17 -14.49 -2.32
CA VAL A 259 13.34 -15.91 -2.66
C VAL A 259 12.37 -16.36 -3.75
N ARG A 260 11.12 -15.90 -3.73
CA ARG A 260 10.05 -16.14 -4.74
C ARG A 260 9.64 -17.60 -4.97
N ASN A 261 10.29 -18.57 -4.33
CA ASN A 261 10.03 -20.01 -4.51
C ASN A 261 10.06 -20.81 -3.19
N SER A 262 9.86 -20.17 -2.04
CA SER A 262 9.93 -20.85 -0.74
C SER A 262 8.68 -21.69 -0.46
N GLU A 263 8.81 -23.01 -0.65
CA GLU A 263 7.77 -23.97 -0.27
C GLU A 263 7.53 -24.00 1.24
N LEU A 264 8.58 -23.81 2.05
CA LEU A 264 8.48 -23.85 3.52
C LEU A 264 7.52 -22.76 4.02
N VAL A 265 7.75 -21.51 3.62
CA VAL A 265 6.89 -20.38 4.02
C VAL A 265 5.46 -20.60 3.54
N SER A 266 5.28 -21.04 2.29
CA SER A 266 3.95 -21.29 1.71
C SER A 266 3.19 -22.39 2.45
N LYS A 267 3.87 -23.49 2.84
CA LYS A 267 3.28 -24.59 3.62
C LYS A 267 2.92 -24.16 5.03
N THR A 268 3.80 -23.40 5.70
CA THR A 268 3.55 -22.90 7.05
C THR A 268 2.32 -21.99 7.07
N LEU A 269 2.23 -21.02 6.14
CA LEU A 269 1.09 -20.10 6.09
C LEU A 269 -0.21 -20.80 5.69
N LEU A 270 -0.16 -21.77 4.77
CA LEU A 270 -1.32 -22.60 4.46
C LEU A 270 -1.79 -23.37 5.71
N THR A 271 -0.85 -23.95 6.45
CA THR A 271 -1.16 -24.69 7.68
C THR A 271 -1.86 -23.76 8.69
N ILE A 272 -1.31 -22.58 8.96
CA ILE A 272 -1.92 -21.59 9.88
C ILE A 272 -3.34 -21.23 9.43
N ILE A 273 -3.54 -20.98 8.14
CA ILE A 273 -4.86 -20.66 7.56
C ILE A 273 -5.87 -21.81 7.75
N GLU A 274 -5.44 -23.05 7.57
CA GLU A 274 -6.31 -24.22 7.67
C GLU A 274 -6.55 -24.67 9.12
N THR A 275 -5.57 -24.54 10.01
CA THR A 275 -5.64 -25.00 11.39
C THR A 275 -6.31 -23.99 12.31
N ASP A 276 -5.87 -22.73 12.24
CA ASP A 276 -6.19 -21.71 13.24
C ASP A 276 -7.48 -20.98 12.88
N TRP A 277 -7.83 -20.97 11.59
CA TRP A 277 -8.92 -20.18 11.03
C TRP A 277 -9.99 -21.03 10.36
N LYS A 278 -10.38 -22.17 10.93
CA LYS A 278 -11.37 -23.08 10.31
C LYS A 278 -12.63 -22.33 9.86
N THR A 279 -12.95 -22.45 8.57
CA THR A 279 -14.15 -21.86 7.96
C THR A 279 -15.39 -22.39 8.68
N SER A 280 -16.26 -21.49 9.10
CA SER A 280 -17.62 -21.84 9.51
C SER A 280 -18.60 -21.43 8.41
N PRO A 281 -19.80 -22.04 8.33
CA PRO A 281 -20.85 -21.56 7.43
C PRO A 281 -21.12 -20.06 7.68
N PRO A 282 -21.49 -19.30 6.63
CA PRO A 282 -21.73 -17.86 6.78
C PRO A 282 -22.77 -17.56 7.85
N GLY A 283 -22.41 -16.67 8.79
CA GLY A 283 -23.25 -16.34 9.95
C GLY A 283 -23.90 -14.95 9.86
N SER A 284 -23.26 -14.00 9.17
CA SER A 284 -23.67 -12.60 9.12
C SER A 284 -24.67 -12.32 8.00
N GLN A 285 -25.22 -11.10 7.98
CA GLN A 285 -26.20 -10.68 6.97
C GLN A 285 -25.59 -10.53 5.56
N VAL A 286 -24.29 -10.25 5.47
CA VAL A 286 -23.61 -10.00 4.19
C VAL A 286 -23.64 -11.22 3.26
N PHE A 287 -23.71 -12.43 3.83
CA PHE A 287 -23.78 -13.69 3.09
C PHE A 287 -25.13 -14.40 3.22
N ARG A 288 -26.18 -13.71 3.68
CA ARG A 288 -27.55 -14.23 3.71
C ARG A 288 -28.28 -13.97 2.40
N ALA A 289 -29.32 -14.76 2.16
CA ALA A 289 -30.23 -14.53 1.06
C ALA A 289 -30.96 -13.19 1.23
N VAL A 290 -31.09 -12.42 0.16
CA VAL A 290 -31.91 -11.20 0.13
C VAL A 290 -33.35 -11.55 -0.17
N ASP A 291 -34.25 -10.76 0.41
CA ASP A 291 -35.65 -10.81 0.05
C ASP A 291 -35.87 -10.20 -1.34
N ASN A 292 -36.86 -10.74 -2.06
CA ASN A 292 -37.23 -10.17 -3.34
C ASN A 292 -37.85 -8.78 -3.13
N LYS A 293 -37.39 -7.82 -3.94
CA LYS A 293 -37.88 -6.45 -3.97
C LYS A 293 -39.01 -6.33 -5.01
N PRO A 294 -40.00 -5.44 -4.80
CA PRO A 294 -41.02 -5.18 -5.81
C PRO A 294 -40.38 -4.59 -7.07
N MET A 295 -40.98 -4.84 -8.24
CA MET A 295 -40.52 -4.30 -9.52
C MET A 295 -40.41 -2.76 -9.46
N PRO A 296 -39.20 -2.19 -9.58
CA PRO A 296 -39.01 -0.75 -9.59
C PRO A 296 -39.42 -0.19 -10.96
N ASP A 297 -39.91 1.05 -10.97
CA ASP A 297 -40.14 1.79 -12.20
C ASP A 297 -38.80 2.27 -12.77
N LEU A 298 -38.49 1.89 -14.01
CA LEU A 298 -37.24 2.28 -14.68
C LEU A 298 -37.35 3.62 -15.42
N GLY A 299 -38.54 4.22 -15.48
CA GLY A 299 -38.83 5.40 -16.32
C GLY A 299 -38.73 5.11 -17.83
N ASP A 300 -39.03 6.09 -18.67
CA ASP A 300 -38.74 6.01 -20.11
C ASP A 300 -37.24 6.31 -20.34
N PRO A 301 -36.47 5.40 -21.00
CA PRO A 301 -35.06 5.64 -21.32
C PRO A 301 -34.80 6.96 -22.07
N HIS A 302 -35.82 7.52 -22.72
CA HIS A 302 -35.73 8.76 -23.49
C HIS A 302 -36.10 10.03 -22.69
N GLU A 303 -36.77 9.92 -21.54
CA GLU A 303 -37.23 11.10 -20.77
C GLU A 303 -36.09 11.85 -20.07
N HIS A 304 -34.96 11.19 -19.77
CA HIS A 304 -33.80 11.83 -19.14
C HIS A 304 -32.85 12.57 -20.11
N THR A 305 -33.24 12.76 -21.37
CA THR A 305 -32.41 13.48 -22.36
C THR A 305 -32.69 14.98 -22.46
N ALA A 306 -33.65 15.51 -21.71
CA ALA A 306 -34.12 16.90 -21.90
C ALA A 306 -33.58 17.93 -20.89
N ASP A 307 -33.19 17.56 -19.67
CA ASP A 307 -32.92 18.54 -18.60
C ASP A 307 -31.64 18.21 -17.82
N THR A 308 -30.45 18.38 -18.43
CA THR A 308 -29.21 18.83 -17.75
C THR A 308 -28.03 18.85 -18.73
N VAL A 309 -27.92 19.91 -19.55
CA VAL A 309 -26.64 20.44 -20.03
C VAL A 309 -26.77 21.95 -20.15
N THR A 310 -26.86 22.65 -19.02
CA THR A 310 -26.48 24.07 -18.97
C THR A 310 -25.05 24.12 -18.44
N ASP A 311 -24.12 24.02 -19.38
CA ASP A 311 -22.69 24.08 -19.17
C ASP A 311 -22.32 25.51 -18.70
N SER A 312 -22.36 25.72 -17.39
CA SER A 312 -21.78 26.90 -16.75
C SER A 312 -20.33 26.57 -16.40
N GLN A 313 -19.45 26.63 -17.40
CA GLN A 313 -18.01 26.73 -17.18
C GLN A 313 -17.68 28.10 -16.60
N ALA A 314 -17.87 28.25 -15.29
CA ALA A 314 -17.12 29.21 -14.50
C ALA A 314 -15.84 28.51 -14.05
N LYS A 315 -14.76 28.69 -14.81
CA LYS A 315 -13.40 28.45 -14.31
C LYS A 315 -13.17 29.41 -13.15
N ASP A 316 -13.25 28.88 -11.94
CA ASP A 316 -12.68 29.53 -10.77
C ASP A 316 -11.18 29.19 -10.74
N ASP A 317 -10.40 29.88 -11.58
CA ASP A 317 -8.92 29.82 -11.62
C ASP A 317 -8.33 30.60 -10.41
N SER A 318 -8.92 30.48 -9.21
CA SER A 318 -8.47 31.16 -7.99
C SER A 318 -8.10 30.24 -6.83
N ALA A 319 -7.81 28.97 -7.12
CA ALA A 319 -7.00 28.16 -6.22
C ALA A 319 -5.54 28.63 -6.35
N ASP A 320 -5.01 29.21 -5.27
CA ASP A 320 -3.59 29.53 -5.14
C ASP A 320 -2.79 28.22 -5.40
N PRO A 321 -1.87 28.16 -6.39
CA PRO A 321 -1.14 26.93 -6.74
C PRO A 321 -0.27 26.36 -5.61
N PHE A 322 -0.23 27.04 -4.46
CA PHE A 322 0.56 26.68 -3.29
C PHE A 322 -0.23 25.98 -2.18
N ASP A 323 -1.56 25.87 -2.27
CA ASP A 323 -2.38 25.35 -1.15
C ASP A 323 -2.74 23.85 -1.24
N ASP A 324 -2.57 23.20 -2.39
CA ASP A 324 -2.96 21.78 -2.61
C ASP A 324 -1.80 20.76 -2.52
N ASP A 325 -0.55 21.19 -2.31
CA ASP A 325 0.62 20.35 -2.68
C ASP A 325 1.39 19.71 -1.50
N TYR A 326 0.93 19.94 -0.26
CA TYR A 326 1.51 19.28 0.91
C TYR A 326 0.87 17.90 1.13
N ASP A 327 1.43 16.88 0.50
CA ASP A 327 1.12 15.49 0.81
C ASP A 327 1.33 15.24 2.33
N LEU A 328 0.21 15.15 3.06
CA LEU A 328 0.12 14.91 4.51
C LEU A 328 0.51 13.47 4.91
N GLY A 329 0.91 12.63 3.95
CA GLY A 329 1.38 11.27 4.20
C GLY A 329 2.51 11.22 5.23
N ASP A 330 2.33 10.39 6.24
CA ASP A 330 3.33 10.15 7.27
C ASP A 330 4.47 9.27 6.74
N ASP A 331 5.64 9.87 6.52
CA ASP A 331 6.90 9.19 6.19
C ASP A 331 7.80 9.00 7.42
N ALA A 332 7.26 9.20 8.63
CA ALA A 332 7.99 8.89 9.85
C ALA A 332 8.33 7.39 9.90
N ASP A 333 9.57 7.11 10.27
CA ASP A 333 10.01 5.74 10.50
C ASP A 333 9.22 5.14 11.66
N ARG A 334 8.93 3.84 11.55
CA ARG A 334 8.19 3.08 12.56
C ARG A 334 9.16 2.34 13.46
N VAL A 335 8.68 1.93 14.63
CA VAL A 335 9.45 0.97 15.43
C VAL A 335 9.58 -0.36 14.69
N PRO A 336 10.73 -1.05 14.76
CA PRO A 336 11.00 -2.23 13.95
C PRO A 336 10.23 -3.49 14.37
N PHE A 337 9.61 -3.49 15.53
CA PHE A 337 8.76 -4.56 16.02
C PHE A 337 7.39 -3.98 16.40
N PRO A 338 6.32 -4.79 16.34
CA PRO A 338 5.02 -4.38 16.83
C PRO A 338 5.10 -3.83 18.26
N VAL A 339 4.43 -2.70 18.52
CA VAL A 339 4.34 -2.10 19.86
C VAL A 339 3.62 -3.04 20.83
N ASP A 340 2.53 -3.64 20.34
CA ASP A 340 1.77 -4.65 21.05
C ASP A 340 2.12 -6.04 20.54
N ASP A 341 2.27 -6.99 21.46
CA ASP A 341 2.48 -8.41 21.12
C ASP A 341 1.28 -8.92 20.30
N PRO A 342 1.49 -9.47 19.09
CA PRO A 342 0.43 -10.08 18.31
C PRO A 342 -0.39 -11.13 19.05
N ALA A 343 0.16 -11.76 20.10
CA ALA A 343 -0.58 -12.65 20.97
C ALA A 343 -1.76 -11.97 21.68
N SER A 344 -1.67 -10.65 21.94
CA SER A 344 -2.70 -9.83 22.59
C SER A 344 -3.77 -9.30 21.64
N TRP A 345 -3.52 -9.34 20.33
CA TRP A 345 -4.45 -8.84 19.33
C TRP A 345 -5.78 -9.60 19.36
N SER A 346 -6.86 -8.89 18.99
CA SER A 346 -8.17 -9.48 18.77
C SER A 346 -8.13 -10.54 17.68
N ARG A 347 -9.16 -11.38 17.64
CA ARG A 347 -9.29 -12.45 16.64
C ARG A 347 -9.28 -11.88 15.22
N THR A 348 -10.05 -10.82 14.96
CA THR A 348 -10.11 -10.12 13.68
C THR A 348 -8.77 -9.53 13.27
N GLN A 349 -8.06 -8.87 14.19
CA GLN A 349 -6.72 -8.32 13.91
C GLN A 349 -5.70 -9.40 13.54
N LYS A 350 -5.71 -10.55 14.24
CA LYS A 350 -4.82 -11.68 13.91
C LYS A 350 -5.13 -12.30 12.55
N LEU A 351 -6.42 -12.45 12.22
CA LEU A 351 -6.85 -12.97 10.92
C LEU A 351 -6.44 -12.00 9.80
N MET A 352 -6.69 -10.71 9.97
CA MET A 352 -6.28 -9.66 9.02
C MET A 352 -4.76 -9.66 8.81
N GLY A 353 -3.97 -9.72 9.88
CA GLY A 353 -2.51 -9.79 9.81
C GLY A 353 -2.00 -11.05 9.08
N THR A 354 -2.66 -12.19 9.32
CA THR A 354 -2.35 -13.46 8.65
C THR A 354 -2.69 -13.39 7.17
N LEU A 355 -3.84 -12.80 6.82
CA LEU A 355 -4.29 -12.66 5.45
C LEU A 355 -3.44 -11.71 4.63
N ASP A 356 -3.06 -10.55 5.18
CA ASP A 356 -2.13 -9.66 4.49
C ASP A 356 -0.77 -10.36 4.24
N LEU A 357 -0.23 -11.04 5.25
CA LEU A 357 1.03 -11.79 5.11
C LEU A 357 0.92 -12.87 4.04
N ALA A 358 -0.09 -13.74 4.14
CA ALA A 358 -0.29 -14.85 3.21
C ALA A 358 -0.60 -14.37 1.78
N SER A 359 -1.36 -13.29 1.63
CA SER A 359 -1.68 -12.68 0.33
C SER A 359 -0.43 -12.18 -0.38
N ARG A 360 0.44 -11.45 0.34
CA ARG A 360 1.72 -10.97 -0.22
C ARG A 360 2.65 -12.13 -0.53
N VAL A 361 2.74 -13.13 0.34
CA VAL A 361 3.59 -14.31 0.09
C VAL A 361 3.13 -15.09 -1.14
N VAL A 362 1.83 -15.35 -1.30
CA VAL A 362 1.34 -16.10 -2.48
C VAL A 362 1.53 -15.30 -3.77
N ARG A 363 1.33 -13.98 -3.71
CA ARG A 363 1.56 -13.04 -4.81
C ARG A 363 3.02 -13.04 -5.25
N ASP A 364 3.94 -12.94 -4.29
CA ASP A 364 5.37 -12.77 -4.55
C ASP A 364 6.08 -14.11 -4.80
N SER A 365 5.48 -15.23 -4.41
CA SER A 365 5.93 -16.60 -4.72
C SER A 365 5.59 -17.04 -6.16
N ASP A 366 6.02 -16.27 -7.14
CA ASP A 366 5.75 -16.52 -8.56
C ASP A 366 6.67 -17.55 -9.22
N ARG A 367 7.75 -17.96 -8.54
CA ARG A 367 8.67 -19.02 -8.98
C ARG A 367 8.47 -20.34 -8.25
N LEU A 368 7.38 -20.49 -7.49
CA LEU A 368 7.08 -21.71 -6.75
C LEU A 368 6.78 -22.87 -7.73
N ALA A 369 7.61 -23.91 -7.69
CA ALA A 369 7.49 -25.06 -8.60
C ALA A 369 6.26 -25.94 -8.28
N ASN A 370 5.92 -26.07 -6.99
CA ASN A 370 4.73 -26.78 -6.55
C ASN A 370 3.47 -25.93 -6.82
N LEU A 371 2.93 -26.06 -8.02
CA LEU A 371 1.78 -25.29 -8.47
C LEU A 371 0.48 -25.65 -7.73
N GLU A 372 0.38 -26.87 -7.18
CA GLU A 372 -0.77 -27.32 -6.38
C GLU A 372 -0.79 -26.62 -5.03
N LEU A 373 0.36 -26.57 -4.34
CA LEU A 373 0.52 -25.82 -3.10
C LEU A 373 0.16 -24.35 -3.30
N LYS A 374 0.63 -23.75 -4.42
CA LYS A 374 0.29 -22.37 -4.75
C LYS A 374 -1.22 -22.15 -4.92
N SER A 375 -1.87 -23.02 -5.68
CA SER A 375 -3.32 -22.95 -5.90
C SER A 375 -4.10 -23.14 -4.60
N LYS A 376 -3.72 -24.11 -3.77
CA LYS A 376 -4.35 -24.33 -2.45
C LYS A 376 -4.22 -23.12 -1.54
N LEU A 377 -3.01 -22.55 -1.42
CA LEU A 377 -2.79 -21.34 -0.63
C LEU A 377 -3.59 -20.15 -1.17
N PHE A 378 -3.62 -19.96 -2.49
CA PHE A 378 -4.41 -18.89 -3.12
C PHE A 378 -5.91 -19.02 -2.82
N ILE A 379 -6.49 -20.21 -3.00
CA ILE A 379 -7.90 -20.48 -2.72
C ILE A 379 -8.20 -20.30 -1.23
N ALA A 380 -7.34 -20.80 -0.35
CA ALA A 380 -7.51 -20.68 1.09
C ALA A 380 -7.46 -19.21 1.55
N VAL A 381 -6.58 -18.39 0.95
CA VAL A 381 -6.53 -16.94 1.21
C VAL A 381 -7.82 -16.25 0.77
N LEU A 382 -8.34 -16.55 -0.42
CA LEU A 382 -9.62 -15.99 -0.90
C LEU A 382 -10.79 -16.39 0.01
N ASP A 383 -10.88 -17.67 0.40
CA ASP A 383 -11.88 -18.16 1.34
C ASP A 383 -11.82 -17.41 2.68
N ARG A 384 -10.61 -17.16 3.18
CA ARG A 384 -10.40 -16.46 4.46
C ARG A 384 -10.68 -14.97 4.40
N TRP A 385 -10.48 -14.30 3.26
CA TRP A 385 -10.92 -12.92 3.09
C TRP A 385 -12.45 -12.82 3.16
N GLY A 386 -13.19 -13.75 2.57
CA GLY A 386 -14.65 -13.80 2.70
C GLY A 386 -15.10 -14.16 4.13
N TYR A 387 -14.38 -15.06 4.80
CA TYR A 387 -14.63 -15.36 6.21
C TYR A 387 -14.37 -14.15 7.12
N LEU A 388 -13.30 -13.37 6.87
CA LEU A 388 -13.02 -12.13 7.60
C LEU A 388 -14.17 -11.14 7.46
N LEU A 389 -14.70 -10.95 6.25
CA LEU A 389 -15.87 -10.10 6.01
C LEU A 389 -17.07 -10.55 6.86
N ASP A 390 -17.35 -11.86 6.88
CA ASP A 390 -18.44 -12.42 7.67
C ASP A 390 -18.26 -12.15 9.18
N GLN A 391 -17.03 -12.28 9.69
CA GLN A 391 -16.73 -12.00 11.10
C GLN A 391 -16.85 -10.51 11.44
N MET A 392 -16.31 -9.60 10.62
CA MET A 392 -16.37 -8.16 10.88
C MET A 392 -17.83 -7.66 10.97
N VAL A 393 -18.70 -8.17 10.10
CA VAL A 393 -20.14 -7.83 10.12
C VAL A 393 -20.85 -8.50 11.29
N ALA A 394 -20.51 -9.74 11.64
CA ALA A 394 -21.13 -10.44 12.78
C ALA A 394 -20.74 -9.87 14.14
N GLU A 395 -19.49 -9.41 14.30
CA GLU A 395 -18.96 -8.83 15.54
C GLU A 395 -19.32 -7.34 15.68
N GLY A 396 -19.70 -6.67 14.59
CA GLY A 396 -20.10 -5.27 14.61
C GLY A 396 -18.93 -4.30 14.68
N ASP A 397 -17.76 -4.67 14.14
CA ASP A 397 -16.51 -3.90 14.19
C ASP A 397 -16.63 -2.47 13.60
N PHE A 398 -17.65 -2.24 12.76
CA PHE A 398 -17.89 -0.95 12.09
C PHE A 398 -19.09 -0.18 12.63
N VAL A 399 -19.79 -0.66 13.67
CA VAL A 399 -20.95 0.05 14.24
C VAL A 399 -20.55 1.45 14.72
N ASP A 400 -19.58 1.57 15.63
CA ASP A 400 -19.19 2.87 16.18
C ASP A 400 -18.65 3.85 15.10
N PRO A 401 -17.75 3.44 14.18
CA PRO A 401 -17.31 4.32 13.08
C PRO A 401 -18.45 4.80 12.18
N ILE A 402 -19.45 3.95 11.92
CA ILE A 402 -20.60 4.29 11.07
C ILE A 402 -21.53 5.27 11.78
N GLU A 403 -21.82 5.04 13.06
CA GLU A 403 -22.63 5.97 13.86
C GLU A 403 -21.98 7.37 13.87
N GLN A 404 -20.66 7.44 14.06
CA GLN A 404 -19.92 8.71 13.99
C GLN A 404 -20.00 9.37 12.61
N LEU A 405 -19.90 8.60 11.52
CA LEU A 405 -20.03 9.12 10.17
C LEU A 405 -21.42 9.69 9.91
N ILE A 406 -22.47 8.98 10.34
CA ILE A 406 -23.87 9.42 10.19
C ILE A 406 -24.13 10.67 11.01
N GLU A 407 -23.59 10.78 12.23
CA GLU A 407 -23.71 11.99 13.04
C GLU A 407 -23.06 13.21 12.36
N VAL A 408 -21.98 13.02 11.60
CA VAL A 408 -21.33 14.09 10.84
C VAL A 408 -22.18 14.48 9.62
N LEU A 409 -22.71 13.50 8.88
CA LEU A 409 -23.55 13.76 7.70
C LEU A 409 -24.89 14.41 8.08
N ASP A 410 -25.50 13.98 9.18
CA ASP A 410 -26.78 14.52 9.66
C ASP A 410 -26.70 16.02 9.99
N LYS A 411 -25.57 16.48 10.53
CA LYS A 411 -25.32 17.90 10.79
C LYS A 411 -25.39 18.75 9.53
N ASN A 412 -25.16 18.15 8.35
CA ASN A 412 -25.14 18.83 7.07
C ASN A 412 -26.47 18.70 6.30
N GLU A 413 -27.22 17.62 6.47
CA GLU A 413 -28.34 17.29 5.56
C GLU A 413 -29.73 17.06 6.20
N SER A 414 -29.92 17.24 7.52
CA SER A 414 -31.25 17.17 8.16
C SER A 414 -32.06 15.90 7.82
N TRP A 415 -31.44 14.72 7.93
CA TRP A 415 -32.08 13.46 7.57
C TRP A 415 -33.19 13.05 8.54
N SER A 416 -34.24 12.42 8.03
CA SER A 416 -35.26 11.77 8.86
C SER A 416 -34.71 10.52 9.57
N SER A 417 -35.36 10.08 10.65
CA SER A 417 -34.94 8.88 11.39
C SER A 417 -34.91 7.61 10.51
N ASP A 418 -35.90 7.44 9.65
CA ASP A 418 -36.00 6.27 8.76
C ASP A 418 -34.89 6.26 7.71
N GLN A 419 -34.52 7.44 7.17
CA GLN A 419 -33.40 7.57 6.24
C GLN A 419 -32.06 7.24 6.90
N LYS A 420 -31.86 7.67 8.15
CA LYS A 420 -30.64 7.34 8.91
C LYS A 420 -30.52 5.85 9.15
N GLU A 421 -31.63 5.19 9.50
CA GLU A 421 -31.63 3.75 9.73
C GLU A 421 -31.32 2.96 8.45
N ASP A 422 -31.98 3.29 7.33
CA ASP A 422 -31.71 2.63 6.03
C ASP A 422 -30.26 2.84 5.59
N TYR A 423 -29.76 4.08 5.67
CA TYR A 423 -28.39 4.39 5.28
C TYR A 423 -27.36 3.72 6.19
N SER A 424 -27.62 3.67 7.50
CA SER A 424 -26.78 2.94 8.46
C SER A 424 -26.69 1.46 8.14
N GLN A 425 -27.82 0.82 7.83
CA GLN A 425 -27.84 -0.61 7.48
C GLN A 425 -27.05 -0.87 6.19
N ARG A 426 -27.18 -0.01 5.18
CA ARG A 426 -26.38 -0.11 3.95
C ARG A 426 -24.89 0.05 4.23
N LEU A 427 -24.49 1.05 5.01
CA LEU A 427 -23.09 1.29 5.37
C LEU A 427 -22.50 0.11 6.16
N LEU A 428 -23.27 -0.49 7.06
CA LEU A 428 -22.84 -1.63 7.88
C LEU A 428 -22.45 -2.85 7.06
N LEU A 429 -23.02 -3.00 5.86
CA LEU A 429 -22.68 -4.09 4.95
C LEU A 429 -21.65 -3.67 3.89
N ASN A 430 -21.72 -2.42 3.39
CA ASN A 430 -20.84 -1.93 2.35
C ASN A 430 -19.43 -1.62 2.85
N LEU A 431 -19.26 -0.92 3.98
CA LEU A 431 -17.93 -0.51 4.45
C LEU A 431 -16.99 -1.68 4.75
N PRO A 432 -17.42 -2.74 5.48
CA PRO A 432 -16.59 -3.93 5.66
C PRO A 432 -16.27 -4.62 4.31
N SER A 433 -17.21 -4.61 3.38
CA SER A 433 -17.03 -5.21 2.04
C SER A 433 -15.98 -4.43 1.22
N PHE A 434 -16.02 -3.10 1.25
CA PHE A 434 -14.98 -2.25 0.65
C PHE A 434 -13.63 -2.41 1.35
N PHE A 435 -13.62 -2.56 2.67
CA PHE A 435 -12.39 -2.82 3.43
C PHE A 435 -11.71 -4.12 2.97
N VAL A 436 -12.48 -5.20 2.85
CA VAL A 436 -11.97 -6.50 2.36
C VAL A 436 -11.55 -6.42 0.89
N TYR A 437 -12.31 -5.73 0.03
CA TYR A 437 -11.91 -5.48 -1.34
C TYR A 437 -10.56 -4.73 -1.42
N SER A 438 -10.38 -3.67 -0.64
CA SER A 438 -9.14 -2.90 -0.55
C SER A 438 -7.97 -3.77 -0.06
N GLY A 439 -8.23 -4.65 0.93
CA GLY A 439 -7.27 -5.66 1.38
C GLY A 439 -6.81 -6.60 0.26
N ILE A 440 -7.74 -7.16 -0.52
CA ILE A 440 -7.44 -8.02 -1.67
C ILE A 440 -6.66 -7.24 -2.74
N SER A 441 -7.14 -6.05 -3.11
CA SER A 441 -6.55 -5.21 -4.16
C SER A 441 -5.11 -4.83 -3.84
N SER A 442 -4.84 -4.43 -2.59
CA SER A 442 -3.52 -3.96 -2.16
C SER A 442 -2.49 -5.09 -1.88
N THR A 443 -2.95 -6.29 -1.54
CA THR A 443 -2.06 -7.37 -1.06
C THR A 443 -1.98 -8.59 -1.99
N LEU A 444 -3.05 -8.91 -2.71
CA LEU A 444 -3.19 -10.14 -3.47
C LEU A 444 -3.15 -9.91 -4.99
N THR A 445 -3.79 -8.85 -5.48
CA THR A 445 -3.97 -8.70 -6.93
C THR A 445 -2.64 -8.58 -7.68
N SER A 446 -2.42 -9.52 -8.60
CA SER A 446 -1.27 -9.50 -9.50
C SER A 446 -1.53 -10.37 -10.72
N ARG A 447 -1.05 -9.92 -11.89
CA ARG A 447 -1.06 -10.72 -13.13
C ARG A 447 -0.35 -12.07 -12.98
N LYS A 448 0.60 -12.17 -12.03
CA LYS A 448 1.31 -13.42 -11.70
C LYS A 448 0.41 -14.51 -11.10
N LEU A 449 -0.72 -14.12 -10.53
CA LEU A 449 -1.70 -15.04 -9.96
C LEU A 449 -2.81 -15.43 -10.95
N LYS A 450 -2.85 -14.82 -12.14
CA LYS A 450 -3.88 -15.13 -13.15
C LYS A 450 -3.98 -16.63 -13.45
N LEU A 451 -2.85 -17.31 -13.67
CA LEU A 451 -2.88 -18.76 -13.95
C LEU A 451 -3.28 -19.61 -12.74
N ALA A 452 -3.08 -19.12 -11.50
CA ALA A 452 -3.59 -19.82 -10.31
C ALA A 452 -5.11 -19.65 -10.23
N PHE A 453 -5.60 -18.45 -10.52
CA PHE A 453 -7.02 -18.11 -10.60
C PHE A 453 -7.75 -18.88 -11.72
N ASP A 454 -7.24 -18.86 -12.95
CA ASP A 454 -7.84 -19.58 -14.09
C ASP A 454 -8.00 -21.07 -13.76
N ARG A 455 -6.96 -21.69 -13.19
CA ARG A 455 -7.00 -23.10 -12.75
C ARG A 455 -8.00 -23.33 -11.62
N ALA A 456 -8.13 -22.39 -10.69
CA ALA A 456 -9.09 -22.51 -9.60
C ALA A 456 -10.53 -22.51 -10.11
N ILE A 457 -10.83 -21.73 -11.16
CA ILE A 457 -12.10 -21.74 -11.87
C ILE A 457 -12.29 -23.03 -12.67
N GLU A 458 -11.30 -23.42 -13.49
CA GLU A 458 -11.40 -24.62 -14.36
C GLU A 458 -11.60 -25.93 -13.58
N THR A 459 -11.02 -26.03 -12.38
CA THR A 459 -11.14 -27.20 -11.51
C THR A 459 -12.37 -27.17 -10.61
N ASP A 460 -13.21 -26.14 -10.75
CA ASP A 460 -14.39 -25.89 -9.90
C ASP A 460 -14.09 -25.81 -8.40
N SER A 461 -12.82 -25.60 -8.03
CA SER A 461 -12.34 -25.64 -6.64
C SER A 461 -12.84 -24.49 -5.76
N LEU A 462 -13.36 -23.42 -6.36
CA LEU A 462 -13.91 -22.25 -5.68
C LEU A 462 -15.40 -22.40 -5.36
N SER A 463 -16.08 -23.28 -6.08
CA SER A 463 -17.53 -23.19 -6.30
C SER A 463 -18.37 -23.70 -5.13
N ASP A 464 -17.75 -24.46 -4.23
CA ASP A 464 -18.37 -24.99 -3.02
C ASP A 464 -18.38 -23.97 -1.86
N SER A 465 -17.61 -22.88 -1.97
CA SER A 465 -17.54 -21.84 -0.94
C SER A 465 -18.02 -20.50 -1.49
N VAL A 466 -19.08 -19.95 -0.89
CA VAL A 466 -19.55 -18.59 -1.18
C VAL A 466 -18.46 -17.55 -0.88
N PHE A 467 -17.62 -17.78 0.13
CA PHE A 467 -16.51 -16.89 0.47
C PHE A 467 -15.48 -16.88 -0.64
N ALA A 468 -14.93 -18.04 -0.99
CA ALA A 468 -13.88 -18.15 -2.00
C ALA A 468 -14.35 -17.68 -3.38
N SER A 469 -15.57 -18.07 -3.78
CA SER A 469 -16.21 -17.66 -5.03
C SER A 469 -16.37 -16.14 -5.10
N SER A 470 -16.94 -15.51 -4.07
CA SER A 470 -17.19 -14.07 -4.03
C SER A 470 -15.89 -13.25 -4.05
N MET A 471 -14.88 -13.66 -3.27
CA MET A 471 -13.58 -12.99 -3.27
C MET A 471 -12.82 -13.22 -4.58
N ALA A 472 -12.98 -14.38 -5.23
CA ALA A 472 -12.41 -14.66 -6.54
C ALA A 472 -13.00 -13.73 -7.62
N ALA A 473 -14.30 -13.42 -7.55
CA ALA A 473 -14.93 -12.43 -8.43
C ALA A 473 -14.29 -11.04 -8.24
N LEU A 474 -14.17 -10.56 -7.00
CA LEU A 474 -13.48 -9.29 -6.72
C LEU A 474 -12.03 -9.27 -7.21
N PHE A 475 -11.29 -10.36 -6.99
CA PHE A 475 -9.93 -10.51 -7.53
C PHE A 475 -9.90 -10.42 -9.06
N ALA A 476 -10.87 -11.02 -9.76
CA ALA A 476 -10.97 -10.97 -11.21
C ALA A 476 -11.27 -9.56 -11.72
N PHE A 477 -12.20 -8.87 -11.07
CA PHE A 477 -12.52 -7.47 -11.34
C PHE A 477 -11.28 -6.60 -11.19
N ASP A 478 -10.58 -6.72 -10.06
CA ASP A 478 -9.39 -5.93 -9.78
C ASP A 478 -8.26 -6.23 -10.79
N LEU A 479 -8.09 -7.50 -11.18
CA LEU A 479 -7.11 -7.90 -12.17
C LEU A 479 -7.36 -7.24 -13.55
N GLY A 480 -8.62 -6.93 -13.88
CA GLY A 480 -9.00 -6.17 -15.07
C GLY A 480 -8.63 -6.84 -16.40
N THR A 481 -8.33 -8.14 -16.41
CA THR A 481 -8.00 -8.86 -17.64
C THR A 481 -9.25 -9.19 -18.45
N LYS A 482 -9.12 -9.20 -19.78
CA LYS A 482 -10.22 -9.59 -20.69
C LYS A 482 -10.91 -10.88 -20.23
N GLY A 483 -12.24 -10.88 -20.19
CA GLY A 483 -13.05 -12.02 -19.76
C GLY A 483 -13.28 -12.13 -18.25
N TRP A 484 -12.85 -11.17 -17.44
CA TRP A 484 -13.11 -11.16 -16.00
C TRP A 484 -14.60 -11.20 -15.61
N PRO A 485 -15.57 -10.64 -16.38
CA PRO A 485 -16.99 -10.71 -16.01
C PRO A 485 -17.54 -12.14 -15.92
N LYS A 486 -16.87 -13.12 -16.54
CA LYS A 486 -17.24 -14.53 -16.40
C LYS A 486 -17.14 -15.03 -14.96
N ALA A 487 -16.24 -14.46 -14.16
CA ALA A 487 -16.16 -14.77 -12.73
C ALA A 487 -17.43 -14.32 -12.01
N PHE A 488 -17.94 -13.13 -12.31
CA PHE A 488 -19.19 -12.62 -11.75
C PHE A 488 -20.37 -13.53 -12.13
N ALA A 489 -20.46 -13.95 -13.39
CA ALA A 489 -21.49 -14.89 -13.84
C ALA A 489 -21.41 -16.25 -13.13
N ALA A 490 -20.20 -16.79 -12.92
CA ALA A 490 -20.00 -18.07 -12.23
C ALA A 490 -20.45 -18.02 -10.75
N VAL A 491 -20.14 -16.92 -10.04
CA VAL A 491 -20.62 -16.72 -8.67
C VAL A 491 -22.14 -16.53 -8.64
N LEU A 492 -22.68 -15.77 -9.60
CA LEU A 492 -24.11 -15.50 -9.72
C LEU A 492 -24.93 -16.78 -9.89
N GLU A 493 -24.42 -17.75 -10.66
CA GLU A 493 -25.12 -19.02 -10.92
C GLU A 493 -25.47 -19.74 -9.61
N LYS A 494 -24.51 -19.86 -8.69
CA LYS A 494 -24.67 -20.58 -7.42
C LYS A 494 -25.19 -19.72 -6.27
N PHE A 495 -24.74 -18.46 -6.18
CA PHE A 495 -24.94 -17.62 -5.01
C PHE A 495 -25.71 -16.32 -5.30
N GLY A 496 -26.43 -16.26 -6.41
CA GLY A 496 -27.03 -15.01 -6.88
C GLY A 496 -28.11 -14.37 -6.01
N GLN A 497 -28.62 -15.06 -5.00
CA GLN A 497 -29.53 -14.49 -4.01
C GLN A 497 -28.82 -14.01 -2.74
N VAL A 498 -27.51 -14.23 -2.61
CA VAL A 498 -26.74 -13.78 -1.46
C VAL A 498 -26.51 -12.26 -1.54
N TRP A 499 -26.73 -11.51 -0.46
CA TRP A 499 -26.61 -10.04 -0.43
C TRP A 499 -25.30 -9.54 -1.04
N PHE A 500 -24.16 -10.16 -0.68
CA PHE A 500 -22.87 -9.77 -1.26
C PHE A 500 -22.84 -9.86 -2.79
N VAL A 501 -23.52 -10.84 -3.38
CA VAL A 501 -23.58 -11.01 -4.84
C VAL A 501 -24.65 -10.09 -5.45
N ALA A 502 -25.82 -10.06 -4.83
CA ALA A 502 -27.02 -9.37 -5.30
C ALA A 502 -26.90 -7.84 -5.22
N ASP A 503 -26.24 -7.31 -4.19
CA ASP A 503 -26.13 -5.87 -3.94
C ASP A 503 -24.67 -5.41 -4.14
N PHE A 504 -23.69 -6.01 -3.45
CA PHE A 504 -22.31 -5.50 -3.49
C PHE A 504 -21.61 -5.76 -4.83
N LEU A 505 -21.58 -6.99 -5.36
CA LEU A 505 -21.02 -7.26 -6.70
C LEU A 505 -21.83 -6.59 -7.82
N PHE A 506 -23.13 -6.37 -7.61
CA PHE A 506 -23.97 -5.60 -8.53
C PHE A 506 -23.46 -4.15 -8.69
N ILE A 507 -23.14 -3.47 -7.59
CA ILE A 507 -22.55 -2.12 -7.60
C ILE A 507 -21.26 -2.11 -8.43
N PHE A 508 -20.37 -3.08 -8.19
CA PHE A 508 -19.12 -3.22 -8.94
C PHE A 508 -19.37 -3.46 -10.44
N GLY A 509 -20.34 -4.31 -10.78
CA GLY A 509 -20.73 -4.58 -12.17
C GLY A 509 -21.25 -3.33 -12.88
N ARG A 510 -22.09 -2.53 -12.22
CA ARG A 510 -22.60 -1.25 -12.77
C ARG A 510 -21.47 -0.23 -12.95
N LEU A 511 -20.64 -0.02 -11.93
CA LEU A 511 -19.52 0.92 -12.00
C LEU A 511 -18.53 0.55 -13.10
N ALA A 512 -18.22 -0.73 -13.26
CA ALA A 512 -17.37 -1.23 -14.34
C ALA A 512 -18.00 -0.98 -15.72
N LEU A 513 -19.29 -1.28 -15.88
CA LEU A 513 -20.02 -1.05 -17.12
C LEU A 513 -20.07 0.44 -17.49
N ARG A 514 -20.09 1.32 -16.48
CA ARG A 514 -20.15 2.76 -16.64
C ARG A 514 -18.81 3.36 -17.06
N HIS A 515 -17.78 3.08 -16.29
CA HIS A 515 -16.53 3.84 -16.32
C HIS A 515 -15.35 3.06 -16.89
N GLN A 516 -15.42 1.73 -17.00
CA GLN A 516 -14.29 0.93 -17.45
C GLN A 516 -14.29 0.72 -18.98
N ILE A 517 -13.08 0.73 -19.57
CA ILE A 517 -12.86 0.29 -20.95
C ILE A 517 -12.99 -1.23 -20.99
N LEU A 518 -14.02 -1.71 -21.68
CA LEU A 518 -14.39 -3.12 -21.75
C LEU A 518 -14.42 -3.58 -23.21
N THR A 519 -14.13 -4.87 -23.44
CA THR A 519 -14.37 -5.46 -24.76
C THR A 519 -15.88 -5.60 -25.00
N PRO A 520 -16.34 -5.68 -26.26
CA PRO A 520 -17.77 -5.89 -26.55
C PRO A 520 -18.35 -7.12 -25.83
N GLN A 521 -17.57 -8.20 -25.73
CA GLN A 521 -17.99 -9.40 -25.01
C GLN A 521 -18.11 -9.15 -23.50
N ASP A 522 -17.14 -8.44 -22.89
CA ASP A 522 -17.20 -8.10 -21.46
C ASP A 522 -18.40 -7.22 -21.14
N VAL A 523 -18.78 -6.31 -22.04
CA VAL A 523 -20.00 -5.49 -21.93
C VAL A 523 -21.25 -6.36 -21.92
N ASP A 524 -21.37 -7.28 -22.88
CA ASP A 524 -22.53 -8.17 -22.96
C ASP A 524 -22.59 -9.12 -21.76
N ASP A 525 -21.45 -9.63 -21.29
CA ASP A 525 -21.36 -10.49 -20.11
C ASP A 525 -21.80 -9.74 -18.83
N LEU A 526 -21.39 -8.45 -18.65
CA LEU A 526 -21.83 -7.63 -17.51
C LEU A 526 -23.30 -7.25 -17.57
N ILE A 527 -23.82 -6.90 -18.75
CA ILE A 527 -25.26 -6.65 -18.93
C ILE A 527 -26.04 -7.93 -18.59
N GLY A 528 -25.57 -9.08 -19.05
CA GLY A 528 -26.14 -10.38 -18.70
C GLY A 528 -26.16 -10.63 -17.19
N PHE A 529 -25.04 -10.39 -16.52
CA PHE A 529 -24.91 -10.48 -15.06
C PHE A 529 -25.91 -9.57 -14.32
N ILE A 530 -25.98 -8.28 -14.68
CA ILE A 530 -26.90 -7.30 -14.07
C ILE A 530 -28.36 -7.72 -14.25
N LYS A 531 -28.73 -8.16 -15.46
CA LYS A 531 -30.09 -8.65 -15.76
C LYS A 531 -30.43 -9.88 -14.94
N GLU A 532 -29.51 -10.83 -14.83
CA GLU A 532 -29.75 -12.08 -14.13
C GLU A 532 -29.82 -11.88 -12.60
N ILE A 533 -29.08 -10.90 -12.04
CA ILE A 533 -29.32 -10.44 -10.66
C ILE A 533 -30.74 -9.92 -10.52
N ALA A 534 -31.17 -9.00 -11.38
CA ALA A 534 -32.51 -8.44 -11.32
C ALA A 534 -33.60 -9.53 -11.43
N VAL A 535 -33.38 -10.56 -12.24
CA VAL A 535 -34.26 -11.73 -12.32
C VAL A 535 -34.38 -12.47 -10.99
N LYS A 536 -33.29 -12.57 -10.22
CA LYS A 536 -33.23 -13.32 -8.96
C LYS A 536 -33.70 -12.52 -7.75
N THR A 537 -33.70 -11.20 -7.82
CA THR A 537 -33.97 -10.30 -6.69
C THR A 537 -35.24 -9.47 -6.84
N ILE A 538 -35.87 -9.46 -8.02
CA ILE A 538 -37.09 -8.68 -8.27
C ILE A 538 -38.28 -9.62 -8.47
N ASP A 539 -39.38 -9.31 -7.77
CA ASP A 539 -40.66 -9.96 -8.00
C ASP A 539 -41.38 -9.36 -9.21
N PHE A 540 -41.52 -10.18 -10.26
CA PHE A 540 -42.24 -9.81 -11.47
C PHE A 540 -43.68 -10.34 -11.44
N PRO A 541 -44.69 -9.49 -11.70
CA PRO A 541 -46.09 -9.92 -11.69
C PRO A 541 -46.40 -11.01 -12.72
N ASN A 542 -45.74 -10.97 -13.88
CA ASN A 542 -45.88 -11.98 -14.92
C ASN A 542 -44.66 -12.04 -15.86
N SER A 543 -44.62 -13.08 -16.70
CA SER A 543 -43.51 -13.33 -17.62
C SER A 543 -43.39 -12.32 -18.76
N PHE A 544 -44.47 -11.62 -19.10
CA PHE A 544 -44.47 -10.55 -20.10
C PHE A 544 -43.81 -9.29 -19.54
N GLU A 545 -44.25 -8.82 -18.37
CA GLU A 545 -43.65 -7.68 -17.67
C GLU A 545 -42.18 -7.91 -17.36
N LYS A 546 -41.81 -9.14 -16.94
CA LYS A 546 -40.40 -9.53 -16.78
C LYS A 546 -39.58 -9.30 -18.06
N LYS A 547 -40.08 -9.76 -19.21
CA LYS A 547 -39.36 -9.62 -20.49
C LYS A 547 -39.27 -8.17 -20.95
N ASP A 548 -40.35 -7.42 -20.80
CA ASP A 548 -40.40 -6.00 -21.16
C ASP A 548 -39.44 -5.18 -20.28
N TRP A 549 -39.52 -5.35 -18.97
CA TRP A 549 -38.65 -4.67 -18.00
C TRP A 549 -37.18 -4.99 -18.24
N LEU A 550 -36.81 -6.26 -18.45
CA LEU A 550 -35.42 -6.65 -18.75
C LEU A 550 -34.91 -6.09 -20.09
N SER A 551 -35.80 -5.90 -21.08
CA SER A 551 -35.45 -5.27 -22.35
C SER A 551 -35.18 -3.77 -22.17
N ARG A 552 -36.00 -3.08 -21.37
CA ARG A 552 -35.81 -1.66 -21.05
C ARG A 552 -34.54 -1.45 -20.23
N LEU A 553 -34.28 -2.30 -19.24
CA LEU A 553 -33.05 -2.27 -18.47
C LEU A 553 -31.82 -2.40 -19.38
N GLU A 554 -31.81 -3.37 -20.30
CA GLU A 554 -30.70 -3.53 -21.24
C GLU A 554 -30.49 -2.29 -22.11
N GLN A 555 -31.57 -1.72 -22.65
CA GLN A 555 -31.49 -0.50 -23.46
C GLN A 555 -30.93 0.68 -22.65
N ARG A 556 -31.39 0.85 -21.41
CA ARG A 556 -30.92 1.88 -20.48
C ARG A 556 -29.42 1.72 -20.18
N LEU A 557 -28.98 0.52 -19.81
CA LEU A 557 -27.56 0.25 -19.52
C LEU A 557 -26.64 0.53 -20.73
N ARG A 558 -27.07 0.18 -21.95
CA ARG A 558 -26.31 0.49 -23.18
C ARG A 558 -26.30 1.99 -23.48
N LEU A 559 -27.41 2.68 -23.22
CA LEU A 559 -27.51 4.13 -23.39
C LEU A 559 -26.61 4.87 -22.39
N GLU A 560 -26.68 4.54 -21.09
CA GLU A 560 -25.84 5.09 -20.02
C GLU A 560 -24.35 4.99 -20.38
N ARG A 561 -23.88 3.79 -20.78
CA ARG A 561 -22.49 3.59 -21.22
C ARG A 561 -22.11 4.45 -22.43
N THR A 562 -23.04 4.68 -23.36
CA THR A 562 -22.77 5.50 -24.55
C THR A 562 -22.66 6.98 -24.18
N LEU A 563 -23.51 7.46 -23.26
CA LEU A 563 -23.49 8.83 -22.78
C LEU A 563 -22.22 9.13 -21.99
N GLN A 564 -21.76 8.18 -21.18
CA GLN A 564 -20.57 8.32 -20.33
C GLN A 564 -19.28 7.83 -21.00
N ALA A 565 -19.28 7.65 -22.32
CA ALA A 565 -18.08 7.25 -23.05
C ALA A 565 -16.90 8.23 -22.88
N LYS A 566 -17.19 9.50 -22.55
CA LYS A 566 -16.18 10.54 -22.27
C LYS A 566 -15.60 10.45 -20.84
N ASP A 567 -16.34 9.86 -19.92
CA ASP A 567 -15.97 9.72 -18.49
C ASP A 567 -15.33 8.34 -18.22
N GLN A 568 -14.91 7.65 -19.29
CA GLN A 568 -14.23 6.36 -19.17
C GLN A 568 -12.80 6.57 -18.72
N VAL A 569 -12.41 5.78 -17.72
CA VAL A 569 -11.07 5.80 -17.16
C VAL A 569 -10.07 5.31 -18.20
N GLU A 570 -8.86 5.88 -18.20
CA GLU A 570 -7.79 5.50 -19.12
C GLU A 570 -7.49 3.98 -19.08
N SER A 571 -7.01 3.44 -20.20
CA SER A 571 -6.72 2.02 -20.33
C SER A 571 -5.66 1.57 -19.31
N GLY A 572 -6.12 0.87 -18.27
CA GLY A 572 -5.28 0.30 -17.22
C GLY A 572 -5.50 0.90 -15.84
N ALA A 573 -6.14 2.08 -15.76
CA ALA A 573 -6.61 2.65 -14.51
C ALA A 573 -8.00 2.09 -14.15
N ARG A 574 -8.30 2.04 -12.86
CA ARG A 574 -9.52 1.44 -12.33
C ARG A 574 -10.51 2.51 -11.90
N VAL A 575 -11.80 2.19 -11.97
CA VAL A 575 -12.88 3.11 -11.61
C VAL A 575 -12.68 3.67 -10.19
N PHE A 576 -12.35 2.81 -9.24
CA PHE A 576 -12.12 3.21 -7.85
C PHE A 576 -10.82 3.99 -7.58
N GLU A 577 -9.88 3.99 -8.52
CA GLU A 577 -8.67 4.82 -8.41
C GLU A 577 -8.94 6.26 -8.86
N VAL A 578 -10.07 6.51 -9.55
CA VAL A 578 -10.39 7.79 -10.20
C VAL A 578 -11.68 8.41 -9.66
N ILE A 579 -12.48 7.67 -8.88
CA ILE A 579 -13.74 8.16 -8.27
C ILE A 579 -13.53 9.39 -7.37
N GLU A 580 -12.32 9.68 -6.87
CA GLU A 580 -12.05 10.93 -6.12
C GLU A 580 -12.37 12.21 -6.94
N GLU A 581 -12.43 12.13 -8.28
CA GLU A 581 -12.74 13.27 -9.16
C GLU A 581 -14.15 13.25 -9.78
N VAL A 582 -14.90 12.14 -9.64
CA VAL A 582 -16.20 11.95 -10.31
C VAL A 582 -17.34 12.21 -9.34
N ARG A 583 -17.98 13.39 -9.45
CA ARG A 583 -19.17 13.77 -8.66
C ARG A 583 -20.33 12.79 -8.89
N ASP A 584 -20.86 12.22 -7.81
CA ASP A 584 -22.04 11.36 -7.81
C ASP A 584 -23.36 12.14 -7.90
N ASP A 585 -24.30 11.58 -8.67
CA ASP A 585 -25.74 11.90 -8.62
C ASP A 585 -26.38 11.04 -7.51
N PRO A 586 -27.03 11.64 -6.50
CA PRO A 586 -27.59 10.92 -5.35
C PRO A 586 -28.74 9.94 -5.69
N ASN A 587 -29.19 9.87 -6.94
CA ASN A 587 -30.26 8.94 -7.36
C ASN A 587 -29.78 7.53 -7.78
N ASP A 588 -28.48 7.24 -7.74
CA ASP A 588 -27.91 5.99 -8.30
C ASP A 588 -27.78 4.81 -7.30
N ALA A 589 -28.26 4.96 -6.04
CA ALA A 589 -28.10 3.99 -4.94
C ALA A 589 -29.30 3.08 -4.64
#